data_AF-A0A2V6B1Q6-F1
#
_entry.id   AF-A0A2V6B1Q6-F1
#
_cell.length_a   1.000
_cell.length_b   1.000
_cell.length_c   1.000
_cell.angle_alpha   90.00
_cell.angle_beta   90.00
_cell.angle_gamma   90.00
#
_symmetry.space_group_name_H-M   'P 1'
#
loop_
_entity.id
_entity.type
_entity.pdbx_description
1 polymer ?
#
loop_
_entity_poly.entity_id
_entity_poly.type
_entity_poly.pdbx_seq_one_letter_code
_entity_poly.pdbx_strand_id
1 'polypeptide(L)'
;MKRHTRWIELSELDGNNRGAQPLTFCRRPRRSRSTIAVFLATALVVFLATSTFAQGDVDFAKANQEFAQGHFKEAITGYEGLVRAGQWSANIFYDLGNAYFRTGD
;
A
#
# COMPACT_ATOMS: atom_id res chain seq x y z
N MET A 1 71.91 44.24 40.49
CA MET A 1 70.71 44.81 39.85
C MET A 1 69.97 43.71 39.10
N LYS A 2 68.74 43.40 39.49
CA LYS A 2 67.88 42.38 38.88
C LYS A 2 67.46 42.82 37.48
N ARG A 3 67.56 41.92 36.49
CA ARG A 3 66.62 41.87 35.37
C ARG A 3 66.24 40.42 35.09
N HIS A 4 64.96 40.18 35.27
CA HIS A 4 64.20 39.01 34.85
C HIS A 4 64.45 38.71 33.37
N THR A 5 64.66 37.43 33.05
CA THR A 5 64.05 36.79 31.87
C THR A 5 64.11 35.29 32.11
N ARG A 6 62.92 34.72 32.34
CA ARG A 6 62.69 33.30 32.63
C ARG A 6 62.92 32.53 31.33
N TRP A 7 64.10 31.92 31.20
CA TRP A 7 64.39 30.98 30.12
C TRP A 7 63.50 29.75 30.28
N ILE A 8 62.74 29.45 29.23
CA ILE A 8 61.94 28.23 29.11
C ILE A 8 62.94 27.11 28.86
N GLU A 9 63.26 26.34 29.89
CA GLU A 9 64.10 25.16 29.74
C GLU A 9 63.21 23.91 29.69
N LEU A 10 63.21 23.33 28.48
CA LEU A 10 62.74 22.00 28.13
C LEU A 10 63.15 20.98 29.20
N SER A 11 62.23 20.64 30.08
CA SER A 11 62.30 19.44 30.90
C SER A 11 60.99 18.66 30.73
N GLU A 12 61.15 17.39 30.37
CA GLU A 12 60.12 16.33 30.41
C GLU A 12 59.11 16.30 29.25
N LEU A 13 59.66 16.22 28.03
CA LEU A 13 59.07 15.39 26.97
C LEU A 13 59.36 13.91 27.28
N ASP A 14 58.59 13.28 28.17
CA ASP A 14 58.15 11.90 27.94
C ASP A 14 56.99 11.51 28.86
N GLY A 15 56.06 10.73 28.31
CA GLY A 15 55.24 9.83 29.12
C GLY A 15 53.95 10.38 29.73
N ASN A 16 52.98 10.84 28.92
CA ASN A 16 51.63 10.28 29.09
C ASN A 16 50.76 10.44 27.84
N ASN A 17 51.00 9.52 26.93
CA ASN A 17 49.95 8.75 26.26
C ASN A 17 48.74 9.52 25.72
N ARG A 18 48.86 9.82 24.43
CA ARG A 18 47.81 10.08 23.45
C ARG A 18 46.50 9.37 23.78
N GLY A 19 45.59 10.08 24.44
CA GLY A 19 44.16 9.78 24.37
C GLY A 19 43.62 10.17 23.00
N ALA A 20 44.14 9.55 21.95
CA ALA A 20 43.55 9.60 20.62
C ALA A 20 42.13 9.05 20.75
N GLN A 21 41.15 9.91 20.49
CA GLN A 21 39.75 9.59 20.37
C GLN A 21 39.57 8.41 19.41
N PRO A 22 39.09 7.22 19.81
CA PRO A 22 38.38 6.40 18.86
C PRO A 22 36.96 6.97 18.78
N LEU A 23 36.69 7.72 17.71
CA LEU A 23 35.34 7.92 17.20
C LEU A 23 34.77 6.56 16.77
N THR A 24 34.46 5.68 17.73
CA THR A 24 33.59 4.54 17.47
C THR A 24 32.18 4.99 17.81
N PHE A 25 31.66 5.89 16.98
CA PHE A 25 30.22 5.97 16.78
C PHE A 25 29.82 4.63 16.18
N CYS A 26 29.51 3.67 17.04
CA CYS A 26 28.79 2.48 16.63
C CYS A 26 27.42 2.99 16.16
N ARG A 27 27.31 3.28 14.85
CA ARG A 27 26.01 3.40 14.19
C ARG A 27 25.35 2.05 14.44
N ARG A 28 24.55 1.96 15.51
CA ARG A 28 23.55 0.89 15.63
C ARG A 28 22.84 0.90 14.30
N PRO A 29 22.91 -0.17 13.49
CA PRO A 29 22.10 -0.20 12.31
C PRO A 29 20.68 -0.18 12.85
N ARG A 30 19.96 0.92 12.64
CA ARG A 30 18.50 0.98 12.84
C ARG A 30 17.87 0.14 11.73
N ARG A 31 18.25 -1.14 11.70
CA ARG A 31 17.79 -2.17 10.79
C ARG A 31 16.52 -2.72 11.41
N SER A 32 15.52 -2.90 10.56
CA SER A 32 14.35 -3.76 10.81
C SER A 32 13.08 -3.15 11.43
N ARG A 33 13.03 -1.89 11.86
CA ARG A 33 11.74 -1.29 12.29
C ARG A 33 10.89 -0.76 11.14
N SER A 34 11.53 -0.13 10.16
CA SER A 34 10.82 0.49 9.03
C SER A 34 10.38 -0.51 7.96
N THR A 35 11.13 -1.60 7.73
CA THR A 35 10.77 -2.59 6.71
C THR A 35 9.51 -3.35 7.09
N ILE A 36 9.40 -3.81 8.34
CA ILE A 36 8.21 -4.51 8.84
C ILE A 36 6.99 -3.58 8.78
N ALA A 37 7.14 -2.32 9.19
CA ALA A 37 6.05 -1.34 9.10
C ALA A 37 5.62 -1.08 7.65
N VAL A 38 6.55 -0.99 6.70
CA VAL A 38 6.25 -0.86 5.27
C VAL A 38 5.55 -2.10 4.75
N PHE A 39 6.02 -3.31 5.04
CA PHE A 39 5.37 -4.55 4.64
C PHE A 39 3.95 -4.67 5.20
N LEU A 40 3.75 -4.35 6.48
CA LEU A 40 2.43 -4.36 7.12
C LEU A 40 1.49 -3.30 6.51
N ALA A 41 1.99 -2.09 6.23
CA ALA A 41 1.22 -1.06 5.56
C ALA A 41 0.84 -1.48 4.13
N THR A 42 1.76 -2.11 3.40
CA THR A 42 1.51 -2.59 2.03
C THR A 42 0.48 -3.74 2.04
N ALA A 43 0.61 -4.69 2.97
CA ALA A 43 -0.36 -5.78 3.14
C ALA A 43 -1.75 -5.25 3.52
N LEU A 44 -1.84 -4.24 4.37
CA LEU A 44 -3.10 -3.60 4.74
C LEU A 44 -3.78 -2.90 3.55
N VAL A 45 -3.01 -2.21 2.70
CA VAL A 45 -3.52 -1.57 1.48
C VAL A 45 -4.05 -2.61 0.49
N VAL A 46 -3.33 -3.72 0.30
CA VAL A 46 -3.78 -4.82 -0.57
C VAL A 46 -5.04 -5.49 -0.03
N PHE A 47 -5.15 -5.66 1.29
CA PHE A 47 -6.32 -6.26 1.93
C PHE A 47 -7.58 -5.39 1.82
N LEU A 48 -7.45 -4.06 1.86
CA LEU A 48 -8.59 -3.14 1.68
C LEU A 48 -9.17 -3.16 0.26
N ALA A 49 -8.38 -3.60 -0.74
CA ALA A 49 -8.81 -3.65 -2.14
C ALA A 49 -9.73 -4.84 -2.46
N THR A 50 -9.90 -5.84 -1.57
CA THR A 50 -10.63 -7.07 -1.88
C THR A 50 -12.15 -7.03 -1.61
N SER A 51 -12.73 -5.86 -1.35
CA SER A 51 -14.05 -5.76 -0.68
C SER A 51 -15.31 -5.77 -1.57
N THR A 52 -15.23 -5.89 -2.90
CA THR A 52 -16.38 -5.57 -3.77
C THR A 52 -17.08 -6.75 -4.46
N PHE A 53 -16.64 -8.00 -4.26
CA PHE A 53 -17.16 -9.12 -5.04
C PHE A 53 -18.52 -9.66 -4.54
N ALA A 54 -18.80 -9.59 -3.24
CA ALA A 54 -20.00 -10.23 -2.67
C ALA A 54 -21.34 -9.57 -3.07
N GLN A 55 -21.34 -8.27 -3.39
CA GLN A 55 -22.56 -7.56 -3.84
C GLN A 55 -22.92 -7.92 -5.29
N GLY A 56 -21.92 -8.19 -6.15
CA GLY A 56 -22.13 -8.50 -7.56
C GLY A 56 -22.97 -9.76 -7.78
N ASP A 57 -22.77 -10.81 -6.99
CA ASP A 57 -23.52 -12.06 -7.13
C ASP A 57 -25.01 -11.90 -6.79
N VAL A 58 -25.33 -11.11 -5.75
CA VAL A 58 -26.72 -10.85 -5.35
C VAL A 58 -27.43 -10.00 -6.40
N ASP A 59 -26.76 -8.96 -6.90
CA ASP A 59 -27.30 -8.09 -7.94
C ASP A 59 -27.47 -8.83 -9.28
N PHE A 60 -26.57 -9.77 -9.60
CA PHE A 60 -26.69 -10.65 -10.77
C PHE A 60 -27.86 -11.61 -10.67
N ALA A 61 -28.03 -12.28 -9.51
CA ALA A 61 -29.17 -13.17 -9.29
C ALA A 61 -30.51 -12.42 -9.42
N LYS A 62 -30.56 -11.18 -8.91
CA LYS A 62 -31.74 -10.32 -9.05
C LYS A 62 -32.02 -9.96 -10.52
N ALA A 63 -31.01 -9.54 -11.27
CA ALA A 63 -31.17 -9.23 -12.69
C ALA A 63 -31.64 -10.45 -13.51
N ASN A 64 -31.10 -11.64 -13.22
CA ASN A 64 -31.54 -12.90 -13.82
C ASN A 64 -33.00 -13.22 -13.51
N GLN A 65 -33.46 -12.92 -12.29
CA GLN A 65 -34.84 -13.11 -11.89
C GLN A 65 -35.78 -12.20 -12.69
N GLU A 66 -35.45 -10.91 -12.82
CA GLU A 66 -36.21 -9.96 -13.64
C GLU A 66 -36.26 -10.42 -15.10
N PHE A 67 -35.14 -10.89 -15.65
CA PHE A 67 -35.07 -11.45 -17.00
C PHE A 67 -36.00 -12.66 -17.16
N ALA A 68 -35.99 -13.59 -16.21
CA ALA A 68 -36.83 -14.78 -16.22
C ALA A 68 -38.34 -14.44 -16.11
N GLN A 69 -38.68 -13.34 -15.45
CA GLN A 69 -40.05 -12.84 -15.32
C GLN A 69 -40.51 -12.05 -16.56
N GLY A 70 -39.61 -11.77 -17.51
CA GLY A 70 -39.91 -11.00 -18.71
C GLY A 70 -39.78 -9.48 -18.53
N HIS A 71 -39.29 -9.04 -17.37
CA HIS A 71 -39.00 -7.64 -17.07
C HIS A 71 -37.63 -7.25 -17.68
N PHE A 72 -37.57 -7.21 -19.02
CA PHE A 72 -36.30 -7.07 -19.73
C PHE A 72 -35.64 -5.71 -19.51
N LYS A 73 -36.40 -4.62 -19.30
CA LYS A 73 -35.85 -3.28 -19.05
C LYS A 73 -35.17 -3.20 -17.67
N GLU A 74 -35.79 -3.81 -16.68
CA GLU A 74 -35.28 -3.94 -15.32
C GLU A 74 -34.04 -4.82 -15.31
N ALA A 75 -34.05 -5.93 -16.06
CA ALA A 75 -32.88 -6.79 -16.24
C ALA A 75 -31.70 -6.05 -16.90
N ILE A 76 -31.95 -5.29 -17.99
CA ILE A 76 -30.93 -4.46 -18.64
C ILE A 76 -30.30 -3.49 -17.63
N THR A 77 -31.13 -2.78 -16.87
CA THR A 77 -30.66 -1.84 -15.85
C THR A 77 -29.79 -2.53 -14.80
N GLY A 78 -30.19 -3.72 -14.35
CA GLY A 78 -29.42 -4.54 -13.40
C GLY A 78 -28.06 -4.97 -13.96
N TYR A 79 -28.03 -5.52 -15.17
CA TYR A 79 -26.78 -5.93 -15.82
C TYR A 79 -25.85 -4.75 -16.12
N GLU A 80 -26.36 -3.61 -16.59
CA GLU A 80 -25.55 -2.40 -16.77
C GLU A 80 -24.93 -1.93 -15.44
N GLY A 81 -25.71 -2.00 -14.35
CA GLY A 81 -25.24 -1.67 -13.00
C GLY A 81 -24.05 -2.53 -12.59
N LEU A 82 -24.13 -3.84 -12.83
CA LEU A 82 -23.03 -4.78 -12.57
C LEU A 82 -21.78 -4.44 -13.40
N VAL A 83 -21.95 -4.18 -14.69
CA VAL A 83 -20.83 -3.80 -15.57
C VAL A 83 -20.16 -2.51 -15.08
N ARG A 84 -20.96 -1.51 -14.67
CA ARG A 84 -20.46 -0.24 -14.09
C ARG A 84 -19.76 -0.44 -12.75
N ALA A 85 -20.18 -1.42 -11.96
CA ALA A 85 -19.53 -1.82 -10.71
C ALA A 85 -18.21 -2.58 -10.93
N GLY A 86 -17.79 -2.80 -12.18
CA GLY A 86 -16.57 -3.55 -12.51
C GLY A 86 -16.76 -5.06 -12.47
N GLN A 87 -17.99 -5.54 -12.32
CA GLN A 87 -18.32 -6.97 -12.44
C GLN A 87 -18.42 -7.32 -13.92
N TRP A 88 -17.30 -7.81 -14.46
CA TRP A 88 -17.22 -8.24 -15.85
C TRP A 88 -17.17 -9.75 -15.91
N SER A 89 -18.25 -10.35 -16.40
CA SER A 89 -18.36 -11.79 -16.62
C SER A 89 -19.00 -12.02 -17.99
N ALA A 90 -18.56 -13.07 -18.67
CA ALA A 90 -19.15 -13.47 -19.95
C ALA A 90 -20.67 -13.67 -19.84
N ASN A 91 -21.14 -14.19 -18.70
CA ASN A 91 -22.56 -14.41 -18.45
C ASN A 91 -23.34 -13.08 -18.42
N ILE A 92 -22.82 -12.06 -17.73
CA ILE A 92 -23.47 -10.73 -17.66
C ILE A 92 -23.63 -10.14 -19.05
N PHE A 93 -22.59 -10.19 -19.89
CA PHE A 93 -22.68 -9.65 -21.25
C PHE A 93 -23.59 -10.47 -22.16
N TYR A 94 -23.58 -11.80 -22.02
CA TYR A 94 -24.48 -12.70 -22.76
C TYR A 94 -25.95 -12.42 -22.42
N ASP A 95 -26.28 -12.34 -21.13
CA ASP A 95 -27.65 -12.12 -20.67
C ASP A 95 -28.12 -10.68 -20.96
N LEU A 96 -27.23 -9.70 -20.83
CA LEU A 96 -27.50 -8.31 -21.23
C LEU A 96 -27.83 -8.21 -22.73
N GLY A 97 -27.05 -8.85 -23.60
CA GLY A 97 -27.30 -8.87 -25.03
C GLY A 97 -28.65 -9.53 -25.37
N ASN A 98 -28.97 -10.64 -24.70
CA ASN A 98 -30.28 -11.30 -24.84
C ASN A 98 -31.43 -10.40 -24.38
N ALA A 99 -31.22 -9.60 -23.34
CA ALA A 99 -32.23 -8.68 -22.82
C ALA A 99 -32.50 -7.55 -23.83
N TYR A 100 -31.48 -6.91 -24.41
CA TYR A 100 -31.66 -5.94 -25.49
C TYR A 100 -32.39 -6.54 -26.69
N PHE A 101 -31.95 -7.72 -27.14
CA PHE A 101 -32.59 -8.41 -28.28
C PHE A 101 -34.09 -8.63 -28.06
N ARG A 102 -34.50 -8.97 -26.83
CA ARG A 102 -35.92 -9.18 -26.49
C ARG A 102 -36.70 -7.88 -26.32
N THR A 103 -36.03 -6.78 -26.00
CA THR A 103 -36.66 -5.46 -25.84
C THR A 103 -36.82 -4.74 -27.18
N GLY A 104 -36.03 -5.12 -28.19
CA GLY A 104 -36.05 -4.54 -29.53
C GLY A 104 -35.28 -3.21 -29.63
N ASP A 105 -34.43 -2.92 -28.64
CA ASP A 105 -33.51 -1.77 -28.60
C ASP A 105 -32.17 -2.10 -29.27
#